data_AF-A0A658NND4-F1
#
_entry.id   AF-A0A658NND4-F1
#
_cell.length_a   1.000
_cell.length_b   1.000
_cell.length_c   1.000
_cell.angle_alpha   90.00
_cell.angle_beta   90.00
_cell.angle_gamma   90.00
#
_symmetry.space_group_name_H-M   'P 1'
#
loop_
_entity.id
_entity.type
_entity.pdbx_description
1 polymer ?
#
loop_
_entity_poly.entity_id
_entity_poly.type
_entity_poly.pdbx_seq_one_letter_code
_entity_poly.pdbx_strand_id
1 'polypeptide(L)'
;MATSQEILEALADYQIQCNENKRLRKMQRDWSKLIHFVAEDTGDTFTMNVVKGEIVSFAPDINGMPDIIVTTNSENFCDMFWGDLN
;
A
#
# COMPACT_ATOMS: atom_id res chain seq x y z
N MET A 1 16.05 -6.01 6.76
CA MET A 1 15.33 -4.77 6.39
C MET A 1 15.16 -4.80 4.89
N ALA A 2 13.93 -4.75 4.41
CA ALA A 2 13.64 -4.58 2.99
C ALA A 2 14.07 -3.19 2.53
N THR A 3 14.49 -3.09 1.27
CA THR A 3 14.84 -1.85 0.61
C THR A 3 13.60 -1.11 0.11
N SER A 4 13.72 0.20 -0.08
CA SER A 4 12.66 1.03 -0.67
C SER A 4 12.17 0.49 -2.02
N GLN A 5 13.08 -0.06 -2.83
CA GLN A 5 12.76 -0.67 -4.12
C GLN A 5 11.93 -1.96 -3.97
N GLU A 6 12.27 -2.83 -3.02
CA GLU A 6 11.51 -4.06 -2.75
C GLU A 6 10.09 -3.74 -2.28
N ILE A 7 9.90 -2.70 -1.45
CA ILE A 7 8.57 -2.26 -1.03
C ILE A 7 7.76 -1.73 -2.23
N LEU A 8 8.38 -0.97 -3.13
CA LEU A 8 7.71 -0.49 -4.35
C LEU A 8 7.30 -1.63 -5.28
N GLU A 9 8.13 -2.65 -5.42
CA GLU A 9 7.81 -3.86 -6.18
C GLU A 9 6.66 -4.62 -5.53
N ALA A 10 6.69 -4.80 -4.21
CA ALA A 10 5.60 -5.42 -3.46
C ALA A 10 4.28 -4.64 -3.59
N LEU A 11 4.33 -3.30 -3.54
CA LEU A 11 3.16 -2.44 -3.79
C LEU A 11 2.62 -2.57 -5.21
N ALA A 12 3.49 -2.70 -6.21
CA ALA A 12 3.10 -2.91 -7.60
C ALA A 12 2.35 -4.24 -7.78
N ASP A 13 2.87 -5.31 -7.19
CA ASP A 13 2.21 -6.62 -7.18
C ASP A 13 0.88 -6.56 -6.42
N TYR A 14 0.84 -5.91 -5.26
CA TYR A 14 -0.35 -5.75 -4.45
C TYR A 14 -1.45 -4.97 -5.19
N GLN A 15 -1.09 -3.93 -5.94
CA GLN A 15 -2.01 -3.20 -6.81
C GLN A 15 -2.69 -4.15 -7.81
N ILE A 16 -1.90 -4.95 -8.53
CA ILE A 16 -2.41 -5.90 -9.53
C ILE A 16 -3.36 -6.90 -8.85
N GLN A 17 -2.90 -7.55 -7.78
CA GLN A 17 -3.67 -8.57 -7.06
C GLN A 17 -5.00 -8.03 -6.53
N CYS A 18 -5.00 -6.84 -5.92
CA CYS A 18 -6.21 -6.22 -5.40
C CYS A 18 -7.17 -5.81 -6.53
N ASN A 19 -6.64 -5.18 -7.58
CA ASN A 19 -7.47 -4.65 -8.65
C ASN A 19 -8.07 -5.78 -9.51
N GLU A 20 -7.36 -6.88 -9.74
CA GLU A 20 -7.89 -8.04 -10.48
C GLU A 20 -8.93 -8.84 -9.68
N ASN A 21 -8.96 -8.69 -8.35
CA ASN A 21 -9.92 -9.35 -7.49
C ASN A 21 -11.31 -8.69 -7.56
N LYS A 22 -12.16 -9.18 -8.47
CA LYS A 22 -13.54 -8.71 -8.66
C LYS A 22 -14.39 -8.74 -7.39
N ARG A 23 -14.16 -9.71 -6.50
CA ARG A 23 -14.89 -9.83 -5.23
C ARG A 23 -14.49 -8.70 -4.28
N LEU A 24 -13.18 -8.46 -4.15
CA LEU A 24 -12.62 -7.38 -3.33
C LEU A 24 -13.12 -6.00 -3.81
N ARG A 25 -13.04 -5.75 -5.12
CA ARG A 25 -13.53 -4.50 -5.74
C ARG A 25 -15.01 -4.23 -5.42
N LYS A 26 -15.86 -5.26 -5.49
CA LYS A 26 -17.29 -5.12 -5.14
C LYS A 26 -17.50 -4.82 -3.64
N MET A 27 -16.69 -5.43 -2.78
CA MET A 27 -16.75 -5.25 -1.33
C MET A 27 -16.27 -3.85 -0.91
N GLN A 28 -15.25 -3.33 -1.59
CA GLN A 28 -14.63 -2.04 -1.28
C GLN A 28 -15.13 -0.87 -2.16
N ARG A 29 -16.20 -1.05 -2.93
CA ARG A 29 -16.67 -0.05 -3.93
C ARG A 29 -16.92 1.36 -3.39
N ASP A 30 -17.23 1.48 -2.10
CA ASP A 30 -17.54 2.75 -1.42
C ASP A 30 -16.34 3.27 -0.62
N TRP A 31 -15.19 2.60 -0.72
CA TRP A 31 -13.97 2.92 -0.01
C TRP A 31 -12.99 3.69 -0.90
N SER A 32 -12.77 4.95 -0.55
CA SER A 32 -11.72 5.79 -1.12
C SER A 32 -10.90 6.38 0.01
N LYS A 33 -9.59 6.21 -0.04
CA LYS A 33 -8.63 6.67 0.98
C LYS A 33 -7.30 7.01 0.34
N LEU A 34 -6.67 8.08 0.83
CA LEU A 34 -5.25 8.33 0.65
C LEU A 34 -4.50 7.82 1.88
N ILE A 35 -3.55 6.91 1.67
CA ILE A 35 -2.87 6.16 2.72
C ILE A 35 -1.39 6.49 2.66
N HIS A 36 -0.80 6.79 3.82
CA HIS A 36 0.65 6.89 3.97
C HIS A 36 1.17 5.66 4.69
N PHE A 37 2.25 5.09 4.18
CA PHE A 37 3.01 4.02 4.79
C PHE A 37 4.35 4.57 5.25
N VAL A 38 4.73 4.29 6.49
CA VAL A 38 5.97 4.76 7.12
C VAL A 38 6.74 3.57 7.67
N ALA A 39 7.91 3.30 7.10
CA ALA A 39 8.83 2.27 7.58
C ALA A 39 9.72 2.84 8.69
N GLU A 40 9.50 2.45 9.95
CA GLU A 40 10.19 3.05 11.11
C GLU A 40 11.69 2.75 11.13
N ASP A 41 12.09 1.62 10.56
CA ASP A 41 13.46 1.13 10.56
C ASP A 41 14.32 1.75 9.46
N THR A 42 13.79 1.95 8.25
CA THR A 42 14.50 2.61 7.15
C THR A 42 14.24 4.11 7.07
N GLY A 43 13.12 4.58 7.62
CA GLY A 43 12.60 5.94 7.41
C GLY A 43 11.94 6.14 6.05
N ASP A 44 11.82 5.10 5.22
CA ASP A 44 11.16 5.19 3.92
C ASP A 44 9.67 5.48 4.10
N THR A 45 9.13 6.27 3.17
CA THR A 45 7.71 6.62 3.17
C THR A 45 7.11 6.42 1.79
N PHE A 46 5.82 6.07 1.77
CA PHE A 46 5.09 5.82 0.54
C PHE A 46 3.67 6.36 0.65
N THR A 47 3.12 6.79 -0.46
CA THR A 47 1.73 7.21 -0.58
C THR A 47 1.00 6.26 -1.53
N MET A 48 -0.17 5.77 -1.12
CA MET A 48 -1.09 5.01 -1.96
C MET A 48 -2.46 5.67 -1.98
N ASN A 49 -3.03 5.80 -3.17
CA ASN A 49 -4.37 6.34 -3.36
C ASN A 49 -5.32 5.24 -3.83
N VAL A 50 -6.40 5.06 -3.09
CA VAL A 50 -7.47 4.12 -3.42
C VAL A 50 -8.75 4.90 -3.71
N VAL A 51 -9.38 4.59 -4.84
CA VAL A 51 -10.62 5.22 -5.27
C VAL A 51 -11.63 4.13 -5.57
N LYS A 52 -12.74 4.11 -4.81
CA LYS A 52 -13.84 3.14 -4.98
C LYS A 52 -13.36 1.68 -4.98
N GLY A 53 -12.42 1.37 -4.09
CA GLY A 53 -11.87 0.02 -3.94
C GLY A 53 -10.85 -0.39 -5.01
N GLU A 54 -10.35 0.55 -5.80
CA GLU A 54 -9.28 0.34 -6.78
C GLU A 54 -8.06 1.19 -6.41
N ILE A 55 -6.88 0.55 -6.32
CA ILE A 55 -5.62 1.26 -6.09
C ILE A 55 -5.25 1.93 -7.43
N VAL A 56 -5.37 3.26 -7.49
CA VAL A 56 -5.20 4.03 -8.72
C VAL A 56 -3.77 4.56 -8.90
N SER A 57 -3.04 4.73 -7.79
CA SER A 57 -1.65 5.16 -7.81
C SER A 57 -0.96 4.82 -6.51
N PHE A 58 0.34 4.57 -6.57
CA PHE A 58 1.24 4.58 -5.45
C PHE A 58 2.56 5.24 -5.86
N ALA A 59 3.28 5.83 -4.91
CA ALA A 59 4.55 6.50 -5.15
C ALA A 59 5.41 6.50 -3.87
N PRO A 60 6.74 6.60 -4.00
CA PRO A 60 7.58 6.96 -2.88
C PRO A 60 7.23 8.37 -2.37
N ASP A 61 7.64 8.63 -1.14
CA ASP A 61 7.42 9.85 -0.39
C ASP A 61 5.96 10.12 0.01
N ILE A 62 5.81 11.05 0.96
CA ILE A 62 4.53 11.55 1.45
C ILE A 62 3.99 12.59 0.47
N ASN A 63 2.79 12.34 -0.06
CA ASN A 63 2.07 13.27 -0.92
C ASN A 63 0.62 13.44 -0.46
N GLY A 64 0.13 14.68 -0.44
CA GLY A 64 -1.23 15.01 -0.01
C GLY A 64 -1.45 14.85 1.50
N MET A 65 -2.70 15.01 1.92
CA MET A 65 -3.12 14.78 3.30
C MET A 65 -3.67 13.35 3.42
N PRO A 66 -3.10 12.50 4.30
CA PRO A 66 -3.57 11.14 4.44
C PRO A 66 -4.89 11.08 5.20
N ASP A 67 -5.73 10.15 4.82
CA ASP A 67 -6.84 9.69 5.64
C ASP A 67 -6.37 8.66 6.69
N ILE A 68 -5.32 7.90 6.35
CA ILE A 68 -4.79 6.80 7.17
C ILE A 68 -3.25 6.84 7.09
N ILE A 69 -2.61 6.67 8.25
CA ILE A 69 -1.16 6.44 8.34
C ILE A 69 -0.96 5.04 8.91
N VAL A 70 -0.16 4.23 8.25
CA VAL A 70 0.24 2.89 8.70
C VAL A 70 1.74 2.91 8.94
N THR A 71 2.13 2.46 10.13
CA THR A 71 3.52 2.52 10.58
C THR A 71 3.95 1.16 11.10
N THR A 72 5.04 0.63 10.55
CA THR A 72 5.63 -0.68 10.92
C THR A 72 7.06 -0.74 10.36
N ASN A 73 7.74 -1.88 10.44
CA ASN A 73 9.06 -2.07 9.83
C ASN A 73 8.95 -2.38 8.31
N SER A 74 10.06 -2.24 7.59
CA SER A 74 10.09 -2.42 6.13
C SER A 74 9.77 -3.85 5.68
N GLU A 75 10.18 -4.85 6.46
CA GLU A 75 9.89 -6.27 6.18
C GLU A 75 8.39 -6.59 6.29
N ASN A 76 7.71 -6.12 7.34
CA ASN A 76 6.27 -6.32 7.51
C ASN A 76 5.46 -5.72 6.36
N PHE A 77 5.95 -4.63 5.74
CA PHE A 77 5.29 -4.10 4.54
C PHE A 77 5.39 -5.05 3.36
N CYS A 78 6.58 -5.57 3.05
CA CYS A 78 6.73 -6.57 2.00
C CYS A 78 5.87 -7.81 2.26
N ASP A 79 5.93 -8.36 3.48
CA ASP A 79 5.18 -9.55 3.85
C ASP A 79 3.66 -9.31 3.77
N MET A 80 3.18 -8.13 4.19
CA MET A 80 1.77 -7.76 4.09
C MET A 80 1.32 -7.58 2.63
N PHE A 81 2.13 -6.93 1.79
CA PHE A 81 1.79 -6.68 0.39
C PHE A 81 1.86 -7.93 -0.49
N TRP A 82 2.73 -8.89 -0.16
CA TRP A 82 2.76 -10.20 -0.80
C TRP A 82 1.80 -11.22 -0.19
N GLY A 83 1.17 -10.90 0.95
CA GLY A 83 0.18 -11.75 1.60
C GLY A 83 0.76 -12.87 2.47
N ASP A 84 2.05 -12.78 2.81
CA ASP A 84 2.76 -13.67 3.74
C ASP A 84 2.45 -13.33 5.22
N LEU A 85 1.93 -12.13 5.47
CA LEU A 85 1.45 -11.68 6.78
C LEU A 85 -0.06 -11.34 6.72
N ASN A 86 -0.84 -11.83 7.69
CA ASN A 86 -2.29 -11.58 7.82
C ASN A 86 -2.65 -10.87 9.12
#